data_AF-A0A072NAN6-F1
#
_entry.id   AF-A0A072NAN6-F1
#
_cell.length_a   1.000
_cell.length_b   1.000
_cell.length_c   1.000
_cell.angle_alpha   90.00
_cell.angle_beta   90.00
_cell.angle_gamma   90.00
#
_symmetry.space_group_name_H-M   'P 1'
#
loop_
_entity.id
_entity.type
_entity.pdbx_description
1 polymer ?
#
loop_
_entity_poly.entity_id
_entity_poly.type
_entity_poly.pdbx_seq_one_letter_code
_entity_poly.pdbx_strand_id
1 'polypeptide(L)' 'MSDRDLNFARSILGDRSYRDVPDDEVLRESERLLAAWMAGELRLERPKLYDHYALLLVALLRRTRELEARVAELEARRG' A
#
# COMPACT_ATOMS: atom_id res chain seq x y z
N MET A 1 -23.05 -6.89 8.61
CA MET A 1 -21.60 -6.77 8.33
C MET A 1 -21.10 -8.13 7.92
N SER A 2 -20.33 -8.23 6.83
CA SER A 2 -19.76 -9.51 6.40
C SER A 2 -18.74 -9.96 7.44
N ASP A 3 -19.05 -11.02 8.19
CA ASP A 3 -18.22 -11.66 9.22
C ASP A 3 -16.93 -12.33 8.68
N ARG A 4 -16.52 -12.01 7.45
CA ARG A 4 -15.34 -12.61 6.82
C ARG A 4 -14.09 -11.79 7.09
N ASP A 5 -13.10 -12.46 7.64
CA ASP A 5 -11.72 -12.00 7.64
C ASP A 5 -11.25 -11.72 6.20
N LEU A 6 -10.61 -10.59 5.99
CA LEU A 6 -10.12 -10.15 4.70
C LEU A 6 -8.60 -10.35 4.59
N ASN A 7 -8.15 -10.77 3.42
CA ASN A 7 -6.74 -10.70 3.04
C ASN A 7 -6.48 -9.37 2.33
N PHE A 8 -5.82 -8.43 3.01
CA PHE A 8 -5.64 -7.07 2.48
C PHE A 8 -4.79 -7.02 1.22
N ALA A 9 -3.71 -7.81 1.16
CA ALA A 9 -2.90 -7.92 -0.05
C ALA A 9 -3.75 -8.41 -1.23
N ARG A 10 -4.57 -9.45 -1.03
CA ARG A 10 -5.46 -9.96 -2.08
C ARG A 10 -6.54 -8.95 -2.47
N SER A 11 -7.08 -8.19 -1.52
CA SER A 11 -8.05 -7.14 -1.79
C SER A 11 -7.49 -6.02 -2.69
N ILE A 12 -6.18 -5.73 -2.58
CA ILE A 12 -5.49 -4.73 -3.41
C ILE A 12 -5.12 -5.31 -4.78
N LEU A 13 -4.51 -6.50 -4.79
CA LEU A 13 -3.99 -7.10 -6.02
C LEU A 13 -5.11 -7.61 -6.95
N GLY A 14 -6.18 -8.16 -6.38
CA GLY A 14 -7.14 -8.96 -7.14
C GLY A 14 -6.43 -10.15 -7.78
N ASP A 15 -6.54 -10.27 -9.10
CA ASP A 15 -5.88 -11.30 -9.91
C ASP A 15 -4.55 -10.82 -10.55
N ARG A 16 -4.13 -9.58 -10.26
CA ARG A 16 -2.92 -8.97 -10.84
C ARG A 16 -1.66 -9.37 -10.08
N SER A 17 -0.51 -9.35 -10.76
CA SER A 17 0.79 -9.38 -10.08
C SER A 17 1.04 -8.10 -9.32
N TYR A 18 1.79 -8.16 -8.22
CA TYR A 18 2.21 -6.96 -7.46
C TYR A 18 3.02 -5.95 -8.29
N ARG A 19 3.55 -6.38 -9.44
CA ARG A 19 4.27 -5.51 -10.39
C ARG A 19 3.34 -4.71 -11.29
N ASP A 20 2.09 -5.15 -11.44
CA ASP A 20 1.12 -4.56 -12.35
C ASP A 20 0.17 -3.60 -11.62
N VAL A 21 0.31 -3.48 -10.29
CA VAL A 21 -0.48 -2.54 -9.47
C VAL A 21 0.35 -1.28 -9.22
N PRO A 22 -0.14 -0.10 -9.63
CA PRO A 22 0.53 1.18 -9.35
C PRO A 22 0.76 1.43 -7.86
N ASP A 23 1.89 2.06 -7.51
CA ASP A 23 2.23 2.32 -6.11
C ASP A 23 1.19 3.24 -5.43
N ASP A 24 0.59 4.20 -6.15
CA ASP A 24 -0.45 5.09 -5.62
C ASP A 24 -1.75 4.34 -5.27
N GLU A 25 -2.10 3.33 -6.07
CA GLU A 25 -3.22 2.43 -5.78
C GLU A 25 -2.94 1.60 -4.53
N VAL A 26 -1.74 1.01 -4.43
CA VAL A 26 -1.32 0.24 -3.24
C VAL A 26 -1.39 1.09 -1.98
N LEU A 27 -0.87 2.32 -2.03
CA LEU A 27 -0.84 3.24 -0.89
C LEU A 27 -2.26 3.62 -0.45
N ARG A 28 -3.10 4.07 -1.39
CA ARG A 28 -4.48 4.50 -1.11
C ARG A 28 -5.32 3.37 -0.52
N GLU A 29 -5.30 2.19 -1.14
CA GLU A 29 -6.11 1.07 -0.66
C GLU A 29 -5.57 0.50 0.65
N SER A 30 -4.24 0.50 0.85
CA SER A 30 -3.65 0.11 2.14
C SER A 30 -4.09 1.05 3.26
N GLU A 31 -4.09 2.36 3.02
CA GLU A 31 -4.57 3.35 3.99
C GLU A 31 -6.04 3.11 4.34
N ARG A 32 -6.91 2.93 3.34
CA ARG A 32 -8.34 2.66 3.54
C ARG A 32 -8.57 1.38 4.36
N LEU A 33 -7.88 0.29 4.03
CA LEU A 33 -8.03 -0.99 4.70
C LEU A 33 -7.50 -0.96 6.14
N LEU A 34 -6.35 -0.34 6.36
CA LEU A 34 -5.78 -0.18 7.70
C LEU A 34 -6.64 0.74 8.56
N ALA A 35 -7.16 1.85 8.02
CA ALA A 35 -8.07 2.74 8.74
C ALA A 35 -9.32 2.00 9.21
N ALA A 36 -9.98 1.27 8.31
CA ALA A 36 -11.18 0.50 8.65
C ALA A 36 -10.88 -0.66 9.63
N TRP A 37 -9.70 -1.28 9.55
CA TRP A 37 -9.25 -2.27 10.54
C TRP A 37 -9.02 -1.65 11.92
N MET A 38 -8.32 -0.51 11.98
CA MET A 38 -8.08 0.21 13.24
C MET A 38 -9.39 0.71 13.87
N ALA A 39 -10.38 1.06 13.06
CA ALA A 39 -11.74 1.40 13.51
C ALA A 39 -12.56 0.18 13.96
N GLY A 40 -12.07 -1.05 13.76
CA GLY A 40 -12.79 -2.29 14.08
C GLY A 40 -13.90 -2.65 13.08
N GLU A 41 -13.98 -1.95 11.95
CA GLU A 41 -14.97 -2.17 10.89
C GLU A 41 -14.63 -3.38 10.01
N LEU A 42 -13.34 -3.65 9.84
CA LEU A 42 -12.82 -4.81 9.12
C LEU A 42 -12.06 -5.73 10.05
N ARG A 43 -12.13 -7.03 9.75
CA ARG A 43 -11.25 -8.05 10.32
C ARG A 43 -10.23 -8.48 9.29
N LEU A 44 -9.02 -8.68 9.76
CA LEU A 44 -7.90 -9.11 8.94
C LEU A 44 -7.62 -10.60 9.15
N GLU A 45 -7.48 -11.32 8.05
CA GLU A 45 -7.05 -12.73 8.06
C GLU A 45 -5.61 -12.83 8.56
N ARG A 46 -5.39 -13.34 9.76
CA ARG A 46 -4.05 -13.74 10.22
C ARG A 46 -3.74 -15.12 9.62
N PRO A 47 -2.58 -15.37 8.98
CA PRO A 47 -1.30 -14.66 9.07
C PRO A 47 -1.00 -13.66 7.93
N LYS A 48 -2.00 -13.28 7.12
CA LYS A 48 -1.82 -12.51 5.87
C LYS A 48 -1.46 -11.04 6.05
N LEU A 49 -1.26 -10.61 7.30
CA LEU A 49 -0.79 -9.27 7.61
C LEU A 49 0.60 -8.99 7.03
N TYR A 50 1.50 -9.98 7.04
CA TYR A 50 2.85 -9.79 6.51
C TYR A 50 2.87 -9.59 4.99
N ASP A 51 1.98 -10.26 4.25
CA ASP A 51 1.84 -10.09 2.81
C ASP A 51 1.40 -8.65 2.48
N HIS A 52 0.47 -8.10 3.28
CA HIS A 52 0.04 -6.71 3.16
C HIS A 52 1.16 -5.72 3.47
N TYR A 53 1.89 -5.93 4.56
CA TYR A 53 3.01 -5.05 4.93
C TYR A 53 4.16 -5.09 3.94
N ALA A 54 4.48 -6.26 3.37
CA ALA A 54 5.50 -6.37 2.34
C ALA A 54 5.10 -5.56 1.09
N LEU A 55 3.83 -5.67 0.66
CA LEU A 55 3.30 -4.91 -0.47
C LEU A 55 3.37 -3.40 -0.21
N LEU A 56 2.88 -2.96 0.95
CA LEU A 56 2.91 -1.54 1.36
C LEU A 56 4.34 -0.99 1.45
N LEU A 57 5.27 -1.75 2.05
CA LEU A 57 6.66 -1.34 2.22
C LEU A 57 7.36 -1.14 0.87
N VAL A 58 7.13 -2.03 -0.10
CA VAL A 58 7.70 -1.89 -1.44
C VAL A 58 7.18 -0.63 -2.14
N ALA A 59 5.88 -0.35 -2.07
CA ALA A 59 5.29 0.85 -2.64
C ALA A 59 5.86 2.13 -2.00
N LEU A 60 6.01 2.13 -0.67
CA LEU A 60 6.62 3.24 0.07
C LEU A 60 8.07 3.48 -0.35
N LEU A 61 8.89 2.43 -0.46
CA LEU A 61 10.29 2.56 -0.88
C LEU A 61 10.42 3.16 -2.29
N ARG A 62 9.56 2.75 -3.23
CA ARG A 62 9.54 3.30 -4.59
C ARG A 62 9.09 4.76 -4.60
N ARG A 63 8.00 5.07 -3.88
CA ARG A 63 7.48 6.44 -3.77
C ARG A 63 8.50 7.37 -3.14
N THR A 64 9.21 6.94 -2.11
CA THR A 64 10.28 7.72 -1.49
C THR A 64 11.39 8.01 -2.50
N ARG A 65 11.86 7.01 -3.25
CA ARG A 65 12.89 7.22 -4.29
C ARG A 65 12.44 8.18 -5.40
N GLU A 66 11.18 8.10 -5.82
CA GLU A 66 10.60 9.03 -6.80
C GLU A 66 10.60 10.47 -6.25
N LEU A 67 10.18 10.65 -5.01
CA LEU A 67 10.14 11.96 -4.35
C LEU A 67 11.55 12.53 -4.16
N GLU A 68 12.51 11.71 -3.72
CA GLU A 68 13.92 12.09 -3.59
C GLU A 68 14.48 12.57 -4.93
N ALA A 69 14.21 11.86 -6.02
CA ALA A 69 14.65 12.27 -7.36
C ALA A 69 14.03 13.61 -7.80
N ARG A 70 12.74 13.80 -7.54
CA ARG A 70 12.04 15.06 -7.85
C ARG A 70 12.56 16.24 -7.02
N VAL A 71 12.85 16.01 -5.74
CA VAL A 71 13.44 17.03 -4.86
C VAL A 71 14.83 17.41 -5.36
N ALA A 72 15.68 16.42 -5.68
CA ALA A 72 17.01 16.68 -6.22
C ALA A 72 16.97 17.49 -7.54
N GLU A 73 16.02 17.20 -8.42
CA GLU A 73 15.82 17.97 -9.65
C GLU A 73 15.39 19.42 -9.37
N LEU A 74 14.48 19.63 -8.42
CA LEU A 74 14.03 20.97 -8.03
C LEU A 74 15.15 21.78 -7.36
N GLU A 75 15.97 21.13 -6.53
CA GLU A 75 17.13 21.74 -5.89
C GLU A 75 18.19 22.13 -6.92
N ALA A 76 18.46 21.27 -7.92
CA ALA A 76 19.40 21.55 -9.00
C ALA A 76 18.97 22.71 -9.92
N ARG A 77 17.67 23.00 -10.03
CA ARG A 77 17.16 24.16 -10.79
C ARG A 77 17.22 25.47 -10.00
N ARG A 78 17.41 25.40 -8.68
CA ARG A 78 17.40 26.55 -7.77
C ARG A 78 18.81 27.06 -7.43
N GLY A 79 19.82 26.20 -7.54
CA GLY A 79 21.24 26.55 -7.46
C GLY A 79 21.81 26.98 -8.81
#